data_AF-A0A834G8Q8-F1
#
_entry.id   AF-A0A834G8Q8-F1
#
_cell.length_a   1.000
_cell.length_b   1.000
_cell.length_c   1.000
_cell.angle_alpha   90.00
_cell.angle_beta   90.00
_cell.angle_gamma   90.00
#
_symmetry.space_group_name_H-M   'P 1'
#
loop_
_entity.id
_entity.type
_entity.pdbx_description
1 polymer ?
#
loop_
_entity_poly.entity_id
_entity_poly.type
_entity_poly.pdbx_seq_one_letter_code
_entity_poly.pdbx_strand_id
1 'polypeptide(L)'
;MNERGEALRRLYEACLSGSVQALEALIEKDQLVLNRFNSLECFFNDSPLHVAVSCDHLDFTKALPSRKSKLATELDSLQCSPLHLASAEGHVEIV
;
A
#
# COMPACT_ATOMS: atom_id res chain seq x y z
N MET A 1 15.11 6.19 -18.21
CA MET A 1 14.46 5.94 -16.90
C MET A 1 12.98 6.13 -17.13
N ASN A 2 12.18 5.09 -16.91
CA ASN A 2 10.78 5.06 -17.34
C ASN A 2 9.92 5.78 -16.29
N GLU A 3 9.07 6.72 -16.70
CA GLU A 3 8.18 7.50 -15.81
C GLU A 3 7.34 6.61 -14.89
N ARG A 4 6.98 5.42 -15.39
CA ARG A 4 6.28 4.38 -14.62
C ARG A 4 7.09 3.88 -13.42
N GLY A 5 8.39 3.62 -13.59
CA GLY A 5 9.25 3.13 -12.49
C GLY A 5 9.45 4.17 -11.39
N GLU A 6 9.46 5.45 -11.75
CA GLU A 6 9.59 6.55 -10.79
C GLU A 6 8.32 6.74 -9.94
N ALA A 7 7.14 6.66 -10.55
CA ALA A 7 5.86 6.67 -9.83
C ALA A 7 5.76 5.48 -8.87
N LEU A 8 6.19 4.28 -9.30
CA LEU A 8 6.20 3.09 -8.45
C LEU A 8 7.09 3.27 -7.23
N ARG A 9 8.33 3.76 -7.45
CA ARG A 9 9.31 4.00 -6.40
C ARG A 9 8.80 5.02 -5.38
N ARG A 10 8.18 6.11 -5.85
CA ARG A 10 7.59 7.14 -4.98
C ARG A 10 6.43 6.60 -4.13
N LEU A 11 5.56 5.76 -4.71
CA LEU A 11 4.48 5.15 -3.94
C LEU A 11 5.05 4.23 -2.86
N TYR A 12 6.07 3.44 -3.19
CA TYR A 12 6.74 2.57 -2.23
C TYR A 12 7.39 3.37 -1.08
N GLU A 13 8.06 4.47 -1.41
CA GLU A 13 8.65 5.40 -0.44
C GLU A 13 7.57 6.05 0.45
N ALA A 14 6.39 6.35 -0.11
CA ALA A 14 5.23 6.83 0.66
C ALA A 14 4.69 5.77 1.62
N CYS A 15 4.65 4.49 1.22
CA CYS A 15 4.23 3.38 2.09
C CYS A 15 5.22 3.16 3.24
N LEU A 16 6.52 3.15 2.92
CA LEU A 16 7.59 3.02 3.90
C LEU A 16 7.66 4.18 4.89
N SER A 17 7.29 5.38 4.47
CA SER A 17 7.28 6.57 5.34
C SER A 17 5.93 6.84 5.99
N GLY A 18 4.87 6.12 5.59
CA GLY A 18 3.51 6.36 6.08
C GLY A 18 2.93 7.70 5.64
N SER A 19 3.53 8.32 4.62
CA SER A 19 3.20 9.68 4.22
C SER A 19 1.93 9.71 3.37
N VAL A 20 0.78 9.93 4.03
CA VAL A 20 -0.52 10.08 3.36
C VAL A 20 -0.47 11.23 2.34
N GLN A 21 0.25 12.32 2.66
CA GLN A 21 0.43 13.44 1.73
C GLN A 21 1.16 13.05 0.45
N ALA A 22 2.20 12.22 0.54
CA ALA A 22 2.91 11.74 -0.65
C ALA A 22 2.02 10.82 -1.50
N LEU A 23 1.21 9.98 -0.85
CA LEU A 23 0.20 9.16 -1.52
C LEU A 23 -0.84 10.02 -2.22
N GLU A 24 -1.39 11.04 -1.55
CA GLU A 24 -2.39 11.93 -2.15
C GLU A 24 -1.80 12.72 -3.32
N ALA A 25 -0.58 13.25 -3.20
CA ALA A 25 0.10 13.93 -4.29
C ALA A 25 0.32 13.01 -5.51
N LEU A 26 0.59 11.73 -5.29
CA LEU A 26 0.70 10.73 -6.37
C LEU A 26 -0.65 10.45 -7.02
N ILE A 27 -1.72 10.31 -6.22
CA ILE A 27 -3.09 10.11 -6.71
C ILE A 27 -3.59 11.36 -7.46
N GLU A 28 -3.24 12.55 -7.00
CA GLU A 28 -3.61 13.81 -7.63
C GLU A 28 -2.95 13.96 -9.00
N LYS A 29 -1.68 13.56 -9.11
CA LYS A 29 -0.98 13.48 -10.41
C LYS A 29 -1.52 12.38 -11.30
N ASP A 30 -1.87 11.23 -10.73
CA ASP A 30 -2.38 10.08 -11.46
C ASP A 30 -3.36 9.28 -10.59
N GLN A 31 -4.66 9.51 -10.81
CA GLN A 31 -5.72 8.83 -10.06
C GLN A 31 -5.72 7.31 -10.27
N LEU A 32 -5.12 6.85 -11.37
CA LEU A 32 -4.99 5.44 -11.69
C LEU A 32 -3.64 4.87 -11.25
N VAL A 33 -2.79 5.64 -10.56
CA VAL A 33 -1.47 5.18 -10.09
C VAL A 33 -1.62 3.90 -9.26
N LEU A 34 -2.62 3.86 -8.37
CA LEU A 34 -2.93 2.69 -7.55
C LEU A 34 -3.44 1.51 -8.37
N ASN A 35 -4.19 1.75 -9.46
CA ASN A 35 -4.71 0.70 -10.33
C ASN A 35 -3.64 0.11 -11.25
N ARG A 36 -2.71 0.94 -11.70
CA ARG A 36 -1.54 0.53 -12.47
C ARG A 36 -0.50 -0.17 -11.59
N PHE A 37 -0.52 0.11 -10.29
CA PHE A 37 0.29 -0.58 -9.30
C PHE A 37 -0.11 -2.06 -9.25
N ASN A 38 0.87 -2.93 -9.45
CA ASN A 38 0.73 -4.36 -9.32
C ASN A 38 1.66 -4.83 -8.20
N SER A 39 1.18 -5.63 -7.26
CA SER A 39 1.98 -6.20 -6.16
C SER A 39 3.21 -6.96 -6.67
N LEU A 40 3.12 -7.52 -7.88
CA LEU A 40 4.21 -8.19 -8.60
C LEU A 40 5.40 -7.28 -8.96
N GLU A 41 5.20 -5.96 -9.05
CA GLU A 41 6.29 -5.00 -9.32
C GLU A 41 6.99 -4.54 -8.03
N CYS A 42 6.55 -5.00 -6.85
CA CYS A 42 7.16 -4.68 -5.57
C CYS A 42 8.25 -5.69 -5.20
N PHE A 43 9.30 -5.23 -4.49
CA PHE A 43 10.51 -6.01 -4.19
C PHE A 43 10.27 -7.34 -3.44
N PHE A 44 9.09 -7.53 -2.84
CA PHE A 44 8.74 -8.71 -2.05
C PHE A 44 7.40 -9.36 -2.43
N ASN A 45 6.78 -8.98 -3.56
CA ASN A 45 5.41 -9.40 -3.89
C ASN A 45 4.36 -8.97 -2.84
N ASP A 46 4.74 -8.04 -1.95
CA ASP A 46 3.88 -7.49 -0.94
C ASP A 46 3.11 -6.31 -1.51
N SER A 47 1.78 -6.37 -1.40
CA SER A 47 0.94 -5.21 -1.70
C SER A 47 1.37 -4.02 -0.82
N PRO A 48 1.31 -2.77 -1.31
CA PRO A 48 1.61 -1.57 -0.53
C PRO A 48 0.82 -1.49 0.80
N LEU A 49 -0.34 -2.14 0.87
CA LEU A 49 -1.10 -2.27 2.11
C LEU A 49 -0.39 -3.11 3.18
N HIS A 50 0.28 -4.21 2.79
CA HIS A 50 1.05 -5.03 3.70
C HIS A 50 2.27 -4.28 4.22
N VAL A 51 2.98 -3.54 3.35
CA VAL A 51 4.11 -2.68 3.76
C VAL A 51 3.66 -1.62 4.76
N ALA A 52 2.52 -0.98 4.52
CA ALA A 52 1.97 0.01 5.45
C ALA A 52 1.60 -0.60 6.81
N VAL A 53 1.04 -1.81 6.83
CA VAL A 53 0.75 -2.56 8.07
C VAL A 53 2.04 -2.94 8.79
N SER A 54 3.03 -3.50 8.10
CA SER A 54 4.34 -3.85 8.67
C SER A 54 5.14 -2.64 9.17
N CYS A 55 4.85 -1.45 8.65
CA CYS A 55 5.45 -0.20 9.11
C CYS A 55 4.63 0.50 10.21
N ASP A 56 3.54 -0.11 10.70
CA ASP A 56 2.64 0.48 11.71
C ASP A 56 2.03 1.84 11.31
N HIS A 57 1.84 2.04 10.01
CA HIS A 57 1.25 3.26 9.46
C HIS A 57 -0.26 3.10 9.32
N LEU A 58 -0.95 3.09 10.46
CA LEU A 58 -2.40 2.95 10.59
C LEU A 58 -3.20 3.94 9.75
N ASP A 59 -2.88 5.24 9.81
CA ASP A 59 -3.59 6.28 9.03
C ASP A 59 -3.43 6.06 7.53
N PHE A 60 -2.23 5.68 7.11
CA PHE A 60 -1.92 5.35 5.73
C PHE A 60 -2.68 4.10 5.26
N THR A 61 -2.73 3.08 6.14
CA THR A 61 -3.44 1.83 5.90
C THR A 61 -4.95 2.02 5.84
N LYS A 62 -5.52 3.00 6.55
CA LYS A 62 -6.94 3.39 6.44
C LYS A 62 -7.22 4.23 5.18
N ALA A 63 -6.25 5.03 4.74
CA ALA A 63 -6.37 5.85 3.54
C ALA A 63 -6.35 5.05 2.23
N LEU A 64 -5.56 3.99 2.13
CA LEU A 64 -5.44 3.19 0.89
C LEU A 64 -6.73 2.45 0.46
N PRO A 65 -7.42 1.69 1.33
CA PRO A 65 -8.64 0.96 1.00
C PRO A 65 -9.77 1.89 0.59
N SER A 66 -9.81 3.09 1.19
CA SER A 66 -10.75 4.15 0.84
C SER A 66 -10.57 4.65 -0.60
N ARG A 67 -9.36 4.48 -1.18
CA ARG A 67 -9.03 4.85 -2.57
C ARG A 67 -9.10 3.66 -3.53
N LYS A 68 -8.69 2.47 -3.10
CA LYS A 68 -8.71 1.23 -3.89
C LYS A 68 -9.10 0.05 -3.01
N SER A 69 -10.40 -0.26 -2.98
CA SER A 69 -10.97 -1.38 -2.22
C SER A 69 -10.35 -2.74 -2.55
N LYS A 70 -9.87 -2.93 -3.78
CA LYS A 70 -9.18 -4.16 -4.22
C LYS A 70 -7.93 -4.47 -3.40
N LEU A 71 -7.24 -3.45 -2.85
CA LEU A 71 -6.03 -3.65 -2.05
C LEU A 71 -6.35 -4.28 -0.69
N ALA A 72 -7.55 -4.04 -0.14
CA ALA A 72 -7.96 -4.67 1.12
C ALA A 72 -8.18 -6.19 0.98
N THR A 73 -8.42 -6.66 -0.24
CA THR A 73 -8.64 -8.07 -0.57
C THR A 73 -7.44 -8.74 -1.24
N GLU A 74 -6.37 -7.99 -1.53
CA GLU A 74 -5.16 -8.55 -2.11
C GLU A 74 -4.43 -9.39 -1.06
N LEU A 75 -4.00 -10.58 -1.46
CA LEU A 75 -3.20 -11.46 -0.61
C LEU A 75 -1.71 -11.19 -0.86
N ASP A 76 -0.89 -11.24 0.20
CA ASP A 76 0.56 -11.13 0.09
C ASP A 76 1.21 -12.44 -0.43
N SER A 77 2.55 -12.45 -0.41
CA SER A 77 3.39 -13.59 -0.73
C SER A 77 3.14 -14.85 0.14
N LEU A 78 2.58 -14.69 1.34
CA LEU A 78 2.18 -15.73 2.28
C LEU A 78 0.69 -16.10 2.19
N GLN A 79 -0.03 -15.58 1.19
CA GLN A 79 -1.49 -15.65 1.10
C GLN A 79 -2.22 -15.04 2.30
N CYS A 80 -1.55 -14.14 3.03
CA CYS A 80 -2.15 -13.40 4.12
C CYS A 80 -2.94 -12.22 3.55
N SER A 81 -4.10 -11.95 4.15
CA SER A 81 -4.79 -10.70 3.88
C SER A 81 -4.19 -9.60 4.75
N PRO A 82 -4.36 -8.33 4.41
CA PRO A 82 -3.93 -7.23 5.26
C PRO A 82 -4.57 -7.28 6.65
N LEU A 83 -5.78 -7.84 6.76
CA LEU A 83 -6.48 -8.08 8.02
C LEU A 83 -5.79 -9.16 8.87
N HIS A 84 -5.26 -10.21 8.22
CA HIS A 84 -4.46 -11.23 8.89
C HIS A 84 -3.15 -10.65 9.43
N LEU A 85 -2.44 -9.81 8.64
CA LEU A 85 -1.23 -9.13 9.11
C LEU A 85 -1.53 -8.15 10.24
N ALA A 86 -2.59 -7.35 10.13
CA ALA A 86 -2.98 -6.44 11.20
C ALA A 86 -3.31 -7.18 12.51
N SER A 87 -3.97 -8.35 12.42
CA SER A 87 -4.23 -9.19 13.58
C SER A 87 -2.95 -9.80 14.17
N ALA A 88 -1.97 -10.15 13.32
CA ALA A 88 -0.69 -10.72 13.73
C ALA A 88 0.23 -9.68 14.39
N GLU A 89 0.23 -8.44 13.89
CA GLU A 89 0.94 -7.28 14.46
C GLU A 89 0.22 -6.71 15.70
N GLY A 90 -1.02 -7.13 15.99
CA GLY A 90 -1.79 -6.65 17.13
C GLY A 90 -2.46 -5.29 16.91
N HIS A 91 -2.63 -4.88 15.66
CA HIS A 91 -3.24 -3.62 15.26
C HIS A 91 -4.76 -3.76 15.26
N VAL A 92 -5.35 -3.75 16.47
CA VAL A 92 -6.78 -3.95 16.72
C VAL A 92 -7.66 -2.92 16.01
N GLU A 93 -7.12 -1.74 15.66
CA GLU A 93 -7.85 -0.69 14.94
C GLU A 93 -8.07 -0.94 13.45
N ILE A 94 -7.39 -1.93 12.85
CA ILE A 94 -7.54 -2.29 11.42
C ILE A 94 -8.50 -3.49 11.26
N VAL A 95 -8.84 -4.20 12.34
CA VAL A 95 -9.68 -5.42 12.37
C VAL A 95 -11.16 -5.11 12.33
#